data_AF-A0A7Z7BGV6-F1
#
_entry.id   AF-A0A7Z7BGV6-F1
#
_cell.length_a   1.000
_cell.length_b   1.000
_cell.length_c   1.000
_cell.angle_alpha   90.00
_cell.angle_beta   90.00
_cell.angle_gamma   90.00
#
_symmetry.space_group_name_H-M   'P 1'
#
loop_
_entity.id
_entity.type
_entity.pdbx_description
1 polymer ?
#
loop_
_entity_poly.entity_id
_entity_poly.type
_entity_poly.pdbx_seq_one_letter_code
_entity_poly.pdbx_strand_id
1 'polypeptide(L)'
;MASQAVSPSLRATIVDHCAQGGFAPDVRFEVQLQQTVLSLVDEGVGIALVPESMRKAQLAGVVFRPLADAPTISQMLVWSPLNRNPCLARFLEIAGKRRTERNEEENRAPAHSSAGAGKQRYR
;
A
#
# COMPACT_ATOMS: atom_id res chain seq x y z
N MET A 1 23.61 2.26 3.54
CA MET A 1 23.44 1.90 2.11
C MET A 1 22.85 0.49 1.98
N ALA A 2 21.59 0.31 2.38
CA ALA A 2 20.88 -0.96 2.24
C ALA A 2 19.39 -0.62 2.07
N SER A 3 18.92 -0.50 0.84
CA SER A 3 17.48 -0.24 0.58
C SER A 3 17.01 -0.87 -0.74
N GLN A 4 17.91 -1.15 -1.68
CA GLN A 4 17.52 -1.72 -2.97
C GLN A 4 17.22 -3.23 -2.93
N ALA A 5 17.63 -3.98 -1.90
CA ALA A 5 17.58 -5.44 -1.95
C ALA A 5 16.22 -6.07 -1.61
N VAL A 6 15.26 -5.31 -1.07
CA VAL A 6 13.99 -5.91 -0.59
C VAL A 6 12.77 -5.54 -1.44
N SER A 7 12.87 -4.54 -2.35
CA SER A 7 11.86 -4.28 -3.38
C SER A 7 12.29 -3.11 -4.30
N PRO A 8 13.17 -3.31 -5.31
CA PRO A 8 13.43 -2.30 -6.33
C PRO A 8 12.14 -1.79 -7.01
N SER A 9 11.14 -2.67 -7.12
CA SER A 9 9.88 -2.41 -7.81
C SER A 9 9.03 -1.34 -7.15
N LEU A 10 8.78 -1.41 -5.83
CA LEU A 10 7.93 -0.42 -5.12
C LEU A 10 8.41 1.03 -5.31
N ARG A 11 9.71 1.29 -5.14
CA ARG A 11 10.25 2.65 -5.28
C ARG A 11 10.12 3.16 -6.71
N ALA A 12 10.49 2.33 -7.69
CA ALA A 12 10.34 2.68 -9.10
C ALA A 12 8.88 2.98 -9.44
N THR A 13 7.97 2.09 -9.04
CA THR A 13 6.53 2.25 -9.25
C THR A 13 5.98 3.55 -8.67
N ILE A 14 6.40 3.95 -7.46
CA ILE A 14 6.01 5.23 -6.85
C ILE A 14 6.53 6.41 -7.68
N VAL A 15 7.81 6.39 -8.03
CA VAL A 15 8.44 7.49 -8.78
C VAL A 15 7.80 7.64 -10.16
N ASP A 16 7.57 6.53 -10.86
CA ASP A 16 6.92 6.49 -12.17
C ASP A 16 5.49 7.03 -12.08
N HIS A 17 4.74 6.67 -11.05
CA HIS A 17 3.39 7.17 -10.83
C HIS A 17 3.38 8.69 -10.56
N CYS A 18 4.29 9.21 -9.73
CA CYS A 18 4.44 10.66 -9.53
C CYS A 18 4.78 11.37 -10.85
N ALA A 19 5.69 10.79 -11.65
CA ALA A 19 6.09 11.34 -12.93
C ALA A 19 4.92 11.38 -13.93
N GLN A 20 4.06 10.36 -13.96
CA GLN A 20 2.81 10.37 -14.73
C GLN A 20 1.85 11.46 -14.26
N GLY A 21 1.86 11.79 -12.96
CA GLY A 21 1.16 12.93 -12.38
C GLY A 21 1.83 14.29 -12.64
N GLY A 22 2.95 14.33 -13.36
CA GLY A 22 3.64 15.56 -13.77
C GLY A 22 4.58 16.15 -12.72
N PHE A 23 4.98 15.38 -11.70
CA PHE A 23 5.93 15.87 -10.68
C PHE A 23 6.96 14.81 -10.27
N ALA A 24 8.10 15.25 -9.74
CA ALA A 24 9.09 14.39 -9.09
C ALA A 24 8.97 14.54 -7.57
N PRO A 25 8.92 13.45 -6.79
CA PRO A 25 8.79 13.55 -5.34
C PRO A 25 10.10 14.06 -4.71
N ASP A 26 10.01 15.09 -3.85
CA ASP A 26 11.10 15.51 -2.95
C ASP A 26 11.13 14.59 -1.72
N VAL A 27 11.92 13.52 -1.79
CA VAL A 27 11.98 12.49 -0.75
C VAL A 27 12.97 12.90 0.33
N ARG A 28 12.46 13.40 1.47
CA ARG A 28 13.30 13.83 2.60
C ARG A 28 13.75 12.70 3.52
N PHE A 29 12.98 11.63 3.60
CA PHE A 29 13.28 10.48 4.45
C PHE A 29 13.09 9.18 3.67
N GLU A 30 14.12 8.34 3.68
CA GLU A 30 14.02 6.94 3.28
C GLU A 30 14.04 6.07 4.55
N VAL A 31 12.89 5.45 4.86
CA VAL A 31 12.69 4.69 6.10
C VAL A 31 12.45 3.23 5.77
N GLN A 32 13.09 2.32 6.51
CA GLN A 32 13.03 0.88 6.23
C GLN A 32 11.80 0.19 6.85
N LEU A 33 11.27 0.76 7.94
CA LEU A 33 10.16 0.17 8.68
C LEU A 33 8.88 0.97 8.46
N GLN A 34 7.84 0.25 8.05
CA GLN A 34 6.52 0.80 7.76
C GLN A 34 5.88 1.52 8.95
N GLN A 35 6.11 1.01 10.17
CA GLN A 35 5.64 1.63 11.41
C GLN A 35 6.28 3.01 11.64
N THR A 36 7.59 3.13 11.39
CA THR A 36 8.31 4.40 11.54
C THR A 36 7.81 5.46 10.57
N VAL A 37 7.43 5.07 9.34
CA VAL A 37 6.79 5.97 8.38
C VAL A 37 5.51 6.59 8.96
N LEU A 38 4.65 5.77 9.57
CA LEU A 38 3.40 6.26 10.14
C LEU A 38 3.64 7.16 11.37
N SER A 39 4.60 6.83 12.23
CA SER A 39 4.96 7.71 13.36
C SER A 39 5.46 9.08 12.89
N LEU A 40 6.27 9.16 11.83
CA LEU A 40 6.73 10.44 11.29
C LEU A 40 5.57 11.28 10.72
N VAL A 41 4.56 10.63 10.13
CA VAL A 41 3.35 11.31 9.67
C VAL A 41 2.52 11.82 10.85
N ASP A 42 2.38 11.01 11.91
CA ASP A 42 1.68 11.36 13.15
C ASP A 42 2.30 12.59 13.83
N GLU A 43 3.64 12.68 13.83
CA GLU A 43 4.41 13.82 14.33
C GLU A 43 4.43 15.04 13.37
N GLY A 44 3.70 14.98 12.25
CA GLY A 44 3.57 16.12 11.32
C GLY A 44 4.78 16.39 10.43
N VAL A 45 5.71 15.43 10.30
CA VAL A 45 6.93 15.58 9.49
C VAL A 45 6.61 15.63 7.98
N GLY A 46 5.47 15.09 7.55
CA GLY A 46 5.03 15.16 6.16
C GLY A 46 3.91 14.18 5.84
N ILE A 47 3.87 13.74 4.58
CA ILE A 47 2.94 12.73 4.07
C ILE A 47 3.71 11.50 3.57
N ALA A 48 3.03 10.36 3.49
CA ALA A 48 3.61 9.12 2.99
C ALA A 48 2.65 8.37 2.08
N LEU A 49 3.20 7.69 1.07
CA LEU A 49 2.51 6.69 0.28
C LEU A 49 2.69 5.32 0.95
N VAL A 50 1.58 4.65 1.24
CA VAL A 50 1.56 3.36 1.93
C VAL A 50 0.61 2.39 1.23
N PRO A 51 0.89 1.07 1.22
CA PRO A 51 -0.07 0.08 0.77
C PRO A 51 -1.34 0.11 1.62
N GLU A 52 -2.47 -0.20 0.99
CA GLU A 52 -3.78 -0.15 1.64
C GLU A 52 -3.86 -1.03 2.90
N SER A 53 -3.13 -2.16 2.92
CA SER A 53 -3.09 -3.08 4.06
C SER A 53 -2.66 -2.39 5.37
N MET A 54 -1.90 -1.29 5.31
CA MET A 54 -1.49 -0.52 6.48
C MET A 54 -2.61 0.26 7.16
N ARG A 55 -3.76 0.47 6.49
CA ARG A 55 -4.91 1.13 7.11
C ARG A 55 -5.36 0.44 8.40
N LYS A 56 -5.07 -0.86 8.53
CA LYS A 56 -5.39 -1.67 9.72
C LYS A 56 -4.58 -1.28 10.96
N ALA A 57 -3.46 -0.57 10.81
CA ALA A 57 -2.61 -0.18 11.92
C ALA A 57 -3.24 0.88 12.86
N GLN A 58 -4.37 1.51 12.46
CA GLN A 58 -5.18 2.45 13.25
C GLN A 58 -4.37 3.36 14.21
N LEU A 59 -3.49 4.20 13.66
CA LEU A 59 -2.85 5.27 14.44
C LEU A 59 -3.76 6.49 14.53
N ALA A 60 -3.93 7.02 15.74
CA ALA A 60 -4.96 8.00 16.06
C ALA A 60 -4.78 9.36 15.35
N GLY A 61 -3.56 9.81 15.06
CA GLY A 61 -3.31 11.08 14.36
C GLY A 61 -3.07 10.95 12.85
N VAL A 62 -3.21 9.75 12.28
CA VAL A 62 -3.00 9.53 10.83
C VAL A 62 -4.32 9.37 10.10
N VAL A 63 -4.56 10.24 9.11
CA VAL A 63 -5.71 10.12 8.20
C VAL A 63 -5.27 9.45 6.90
N PHE A 64 -5.79 8.25 6.64
CA PHE A 64 -5.59 7.56 5.36
C PHE A 64 -6.51 8.12 4.28
N ARG A 65 -5.94 8.51 3.14
CA ARG A 65 -6.69 8.97 1.95
C ARG A 65 -6.43 8.03 0.78
N PRO A 66 -7.47 7.60 0.04
CA PRO A 66 -7.26 6.84 -1.19
C PRO A 66 -6.55 7.71 -2.23
N LEU A 67 -5.61 7.11 -2.95
CA LEU A 67 -4.93 7.75 -4.07
C LEU A 67 -5.68 7.40 -5.36
N ALA A 68 -6.01 8.40 -6.18
CA ALA A 68 -6.62 8.17 -7.48
C ALA A 68 -5.61 7.48 -8.41
N ASP A 69 -6.09 6.51 -9.19
CA ASP A 69 -5.25 5.72 -10.12
C ASP A 69 -4.01 5.11 -9.46
N ALA A 70 -4.15 4.71 -8.17
CA ALA A 70 -3.05 4.22 -7.37
C ALA A 70 -2.35 3.02 -8.01
N PRO A 71 -1.00 2.98 -8.02
CA PRO A 71 -0.30 1.85 -8.59
C PRO A 71 -0.49 0.61 -7.72
N THR A 72 -0.81 -0.52 -8.36
CA THR A 72 -0.97 -1.80 -7.69
C THR A 72 0.31 -2.62 -7.74
N ILE A 73 0.65 -3.26 -6.62
CA ILE A 73 1.79 -4.19 -6.55
C ILE A 73 1.28 -5.59 -6.28
N SER A 74 1.61 -6.50 -7.20
CA SER A 74 1.22 -7.90 -7.08
C SER A 74 2.05 -8.61 -6.02
N GLN A 75 1.38 -9.22 -5.05
CA GLN A 75 2.01 -10.12 -4.07
C GLN A 75 1.89 -11.55 -4.58
N MET A 76 3.01 -12.23 -4.77
CA MET A 76 3.06 -13.59 -5.32
C MET A 76 3.63 -14.57 -4.29
N LEU A 77 3.05 -15.76 -4.28
CA LEU A 77 3.60 -16.92 -3.57
C LEU A 77 4.39 -17.75 -4.59
N VAL A 78 5.65 -18.02 -4.29
CA VAL A 78 6.55 -18.79 -5.16
C VAL A 78 7.11 -19.96 -4.36
N TRP A 79 7.07 -21.15 -4.94
CA TRP A 79 7.64 -22.35 -4.35
C TRP A 79 8.29 -23.21 -5.43
N SER A 80 9.26 -24.05 -5.04
CA SER A 80 9.85 -25.03 -5.95
C SER A 80 8.83 -26.12 -6.29
N PRO A 81 8.72 -26.53 -7.57
CA PRO A 81 7.94 -27.70 -7.96
C PRO A 81 8.38 -28.99 -7.25
N LEU A 82 9.62 -29.04 -6.76
CA LEU A 82 10.20 -30.18 -6.02
C LEU A 82 10.02 -30.07 -4.50
N ASN A 83 9.23 -29.12 -4.01
CA ASN A 83 9.05 -28.91 -2.58
C ASN A 83 8.34 -30.12 -1.92
N ARG A 84 9.02 -30.79 -0.98
CA ARG A 84 8.51 -31.97 -0.26
C ARG A 84 7.88 -31.64 1.09
N ASN A 85 7.73 -30.36 1.44
CA ASN A 85 7.13 -29.96 2.71
C ASN A 85 5.63 -30.31 2.71
N PRO A 86 5.17 -31.24 3.56
CA PRO A 86 3.76 -31.65 3.59
C PRO A 86 2.82 -30.50 3.98
N CYS A 87 3.32 -29.45 4.64
CA CYS A 87 2.55 -28.27 5.01
C CYS A 87 2.22 -27.35 3.82
N LEU A 88 2.88 -27.49 2.66
CA LEU A 88 2.69 -26.60 1.51
C LEU A 88 1.25 -26.61 1.02
N ALA A 89 0.66 -27.81 0.83
CA ALA A 89 -0.72 -27.94 0.37
C ALA A 89 -1.69 -27.21 1.32
N ARG A 90 -1.55 -27.46 2.62
CA ARG A 90 -2.40 -26.82 3.64
C ARG A 90 -2.20 -25.30 3.70
N PHE A 91 -0.97 -24.83 3.54
CA PHE A 91 -0.67 -23.40 3.49
C PHE A 91 -1.33 -22.73 2.29
N LEU A 92 -1.26 -23.33 1.09
CA LEU A 92 -1.88 -22.82 -0.12
C LEU A 92 -3.42 -22.78 -0.01
N GLU A 93 -4.04 -23.77 0.62
CA GLU A 93 -5.47 -23.73 0.92
C GLU A 93 -5.84 -22.52 1.80
N ILE A 94 -5.09 -22.27 2.87
CA ILE A 94 -5.34 -21.14 3.78
C ILE A 94 -5.11 -19.81 3.06
N ALA A 95 -4.04 -19.70 2.29
CA ALA A 95 -3.73 -18.51 1.51
C ALA A 95 -4.80 -18.23 0.44
N GLY A 96 -5.34 -19.28 -0.19
CA GLY A 96 -6.41 -19.18 -1.18
C GLY A 96 -7.75 -18.74 -0.58
N LYS A 97 -8.16 -19.29 0.57
CA LYS A 97 -9.44 -18.95 1.24
C LYS A 97 -9.55 -17.46 1.59
N ARG A 98 -8.45 -16.85 2.05
CA ARG A 98 -8.41 -15.42 2.41
C ARG A 98 -8.56 -14.47 1.21
N ARG A 99 -8.42 -14.97 -0.02
CA ARG A 99 -8.67 -14.17 -1.24
C ARG A 99 -10.16 -14.09 -1.55
N THR A 100 -10.91 -15.17 -1.33
CA THR A 100 -12.36 -15.21 -1.61
C THR A 100 -13.15 -14.35 -0.64
N GLU A 101 -12.84 -14.43 0.65
CA GLU A 101 -13.53 -13.65 1.71
C GLU A 101 -13.31 -12.14 1.55
N ARG A 102 -12.09 -11.71 1.15
CA ARG A 102 -11.78 -10.29 0.92
C ARG A 102 -12.51 -9.73 -0.30
N ASN A 103 -12.62 -10.49 -1.39
CA ASN A 103 -13.33 -10.05 -2.59
C ASN A 103 -14.84 -9.87 -2.35
N GLU A 104 -15.44 -10.67 -1.45
CA GLU A 104 -16.86 -10.58 -1.11
C GLU A 104 -17.20 -9.38 -0.21
N GLU A 105 -16.26 -8.96 0.64
CA GLU A 105 -16.40 -7.79 1.51
C GLU A 105 -16.11 -6.48 0.76
N GLU A 106 -15.13 -6.49 -0.16
CA GLU A 106 -14.81 -5.39 -1.06
C GLU A 106 -15.94 -5.09 -2.07
N ASN A 107 -16.66 -6.12 -2.55
CA ASN A 107 -17.81 -5.97 -3.44
C ASN A 107 -19.13 -5.62 -2.72
N ARG A 108 -19.12 -5.52 -1.38
CA ARG A 108 -20.29 -5.17 -0.54
C ARG A 108 -20.25 -3.71 -0.06
N ALA A 109 -19.14 -3.00 -0.21
CA ALA A 109 -19.06 -1.59 0.13
C ALA A 109 -19.89 -0.73 -0.86
N PRO A 110 -20.71 0.22 -0.38
CA PRO A 110 -21.59 0.99 -1.26
C PRO A 110 -20.80 1.91 -2.19
N ALA A 111 -21.23 2.02 -3.45
CA ALA A 111 -20.74 3.02 -4.38
C ALA A 111 -20.94 4.42 -3.78
N HIS A 112 -19.85 5.07 -3.36
CA HIS A 112 -19.91 6.42 -2.84
C HIS A 112 -20.32 7.38 -3.96
N SER A 113 -21.59 7.77 -3.92
CA SER A 113 -22.22 8.82 -4.71
C SER A 113 -21.36 10.08 -4.75
N SER A 114 -20.95 10.47 -5.96
CA SER A 114 -20.31 11.75 -6.24
C SER A 114 -21.29 12.90 -5.99
N ALA A 115 -21.06 13.71 -4.96
CA ALA A 115 -21.63 15.05 -4.86
C ALA A 115 -20.81 15.91 -3.88
N GLY A 116 -20.36 17.08 -4.34
CA GLY A 116 -19.91 18.16 -3.45
C GLY A 116 -18.59 18.82 -3.85
N ALA A 117 -18.67 19.73 -4.82
CA ALA A 117 -17.62 20.69 -5.13
C ALA A 117 -17.25 21.56 -3.91
N GLY A 118 -15.96 21.79 -3.69
CA GLY A 118 -15.45 22.71 -2.69
C GLY A 118 -14.03 23.15 -3.03
N LYS A 119 -13.89 24.19 -3.85
CA LYS A 119 -12.63 24.89 -4.11
C LYS A 119 -12.15 25.52 -2.80
N GLN A 120 -10.95 25.17 -2.31
CA GLN A 120 -10.26 25.99 -1.32
C GLN A 120 -8.85 26.31 -1.80
N ARG A 121 -8.64 27.58 -2.14
CA ARG A 121 -7.36 28.20 -2.48
C ARG A 121 -6.53 28.31 -1.19
N TYR A 122 -5.33 27.76 -1.18
CA TYR A 122 -4.32 28.12 -0.17
C TYR A 122 -3.59 29.39 -0.60
N ARG A 123 -3.35 30.25 0.38
CA ARG A 123 -2.52 31.46 0.32
C ARG A 123 -1.45 31.33 1.38
#